data_AF-A0A1V4TX35-F1
#
_entry.id   AF-A0A1V4TX35-F1
#
_cell.length_a   1.000
_cell.length_b   1.000
_cell.length_c   1.000
_cell.angle_alpha   90.00
_cell.angle_beta   90.00
_cell.angle_gamma   90.00
#
_symmetry.space_group_name_H-M   'P 1'
#
loop_
_entity.id
_entity.type
_entity.pdbx_description
1 polymer ?
#
loop_
_entity_poly.entity_id
_entity_poly.type
_entity_poly.pdbx_seq_one_letter_code
_entity_poly.pdbx_strand_id
1 'polypeptide(L)'
;MSVIGNVMMISITIILATILLLMCLGIHILQADDVPDIFKIVNIDHYDKNGKMDFNSYVTLKNVGKRSYLNRYLSVKLFVNGVPSNAKLPTLNGEAFCNSDHTGIKNIGGLGVRGNVNYATSRWYEGQELFIDFNDGTFHPDDTIRIEVYDTSTGQILSRDTYPPEKKYTVKWFYNYFLNPQVA
;
A
#
# COMPACT_ATOMS: atom_id res chain seq x y z
N MET A 1 -29.42 -42.12 25.87
CA MET A 1 -28.61 -40.98 25.37
C MET A 1 -28.42 -40.00 26.50
N SER A 2 -27.19 -39.56 26.78
CA SER A 2 -26.92 -38.62 27.87
C SER A 2 -27.46 -37.23 27.51
N VAL A 3 -28.17 -36.59 28.44
CA VAL A 3 -28.68 -35.22 28.29
C VAL A 3 -27.54 -34.25 27.91
N ILE A 4 -26.36 -34.46 28.48
CA ILE A 4 -25.15 -33.67 28.20
C ILE A 4 -24.72 -33.84 26.73
N GLY A 5 -24.80 -35.06 26.19
CA GLY A 5 -24.46 -35.33 24.79
C GLY A 5 -25.42 -34.66 23.81
N ASN A 6 -26.71 -34.62 24.14
CA ASN A 6 -27.72 -33.95 23.31
C ASN A 6 -27.51 -32.43 23.31
N VAL A 7 -27.23 -31.84 24.48
CA VAL A 7 -26.96 -30.39 24.59
C VAL A 7 -25.70 -30.01 23.79
N MET A 8 -24.61 -30.78 23.93
CA MET A 8 -23.37 -30.56 23.17
C MET A 8 -23.58 -30.59 21.66
N MET A 9 -24.32 -31.59 21.17
CA MET A 9 -24.61 -31.74 19.74
C MET A 9 -25.40 -30.55 19.20
N ILE A 10 -26.46 -30.13 19.92
CA ILE A 10 -27.27 -28.97 19.53
C ILE A 10 -26.41 -27.70 19.46
N SER A 11 -25.57 -27.46 20.47
CA SER A 11 -24.69 -26.29 20.50
C SER A 11 -23.73 -26.27 19.30
N ILE A 12 -23.10 -27.40 18.97
CA ILE A 12 -22.17 -27.49 17.83
C ILE A 12 -22.92 -27.26 16.52
N THR A 13 -24.12 -27.85 16.35
CA THR A 13 -24.91 -27.67 15.13
C THR A 13 -25.32 -26.21 14.91
N ILE A 14 -25.72 -25.49 15.97
CA ILE A 14 -26.07 -24.07 15.88
C ILE A 14 -24.86 -23.22 15.49
N ILE A 15 -23.69 -23.48 16.10
CA ILE A 15 -22.44 -22.78 15.77
C ILE A 15 -22.08 -23.02 14.29
N LEU A 16 -22.13 -24.28 13.84
CA LEU A 16 -21.78 -24.63 12.46
C LEU A 16 -22.74 -23.99 11.45
N ALA A 17 -24.05 -24.02 11.73
CA ALA A 17 -25.07 -23.41 10.88
C ALA A 17 -24.90 -21.89 10.79
N THR A 18 -24.50 -21.24 11.90
CA THR A 18 -24.25 -19.80 11.93
C THR A 18 -23.02 -19.44 11.09
N ILE A 19 -21.92 -20.20 11.21
CA ILE A 19 -20.73 -20.01 10.38
C ILE A 19 -21.05 -20.15 8.89
N LEU A 20 -21.81 -21.19 8.52
CA LEU A 20 -22.24 -21.41 7.14
C LEU A 20 -23.12 -20.27 6.61
N LEU A 21 -24.05 -19.78 7.43
CA LEU A 21 -24.92 -18.65 7.06
C LEU A 21 -24.09 -17.37 6.83
N LEU A 22 -23.11 -17.09 7.69
CA LEU A 22 -22.19 -15.95 7.53
C LEU A 22 -21.38 -16.05 6.23
N MET A 23 -20.90 -17.25 5.89
CA MET A 23 -20.21 -17.50 4.61
C MET A 23 -21.13 -17.29 3.40
N CYS A 24 -22.40 -17.75 3.46
CA CYS A 24 -23.38 -17.53 2.39
C CYS A 24 -23.78 -16.06 2.20
N LEU A 25 -23.75 -15.26 3.28
CA LEU A 25 -24.01 -13.82 3.25
C LEU A 25 -22.85 -12.98 2.70
N GLY A 26 -21.74 -13.63 2.30
CA GLY A 26 -20.55 -12.93 1.81
C GLY A 26 -19.78 -12.19 2.91
N ILE A 27 -20.03 -12.53 4.18
CA ILE A 27 -19.23 -12.04 5.31
C ILE A 27 -17.93 -12.83 5.31
N HIS A 28 -16.97 -12.34 4.53
CA HIS A 28 -15.60 -12.81 4.60
C HIS A 28 -15.03 -12.42 5.97
N ILE A 29 -14.43 -13.38 6.68
CA ILE A 29 -13.53 -13.06 7.78
C ILE A 29 -12.50 -12.10 7.18
N LEU A 30 -12.38 -10.89 7.74
CA LEU A 30 -11.42 -9.86 7.32
C LEU A 30 -10.01 -10.46 7.41
N GLN A 31 -9.56 -11.15 6.37
CA GLN A 31 -8.15 -11.39 6.17
C GLN A 31 -7.56 -10.01 5.91
N ALA A 32 -6.56 -9.63 6.69
CA ALA A 32 -5.76 -8.47 6.36
C ALA A 32 -5.24 -8.70 4.93
N ASP A 33 -5.70 -7.87 3.99
CA ASP A 33 -5.17 -7.90 2.62
C ASP A 33 -3.66 -7.68 2.72
N ASP A 34 -2.89 -8.75 2.51
CA ASP A 34 -1.44 -8.72 2.41
C ASP A 34 -1.09 -8.15 1.04
N VAL A 35 -1.40 -6.87 0.84
CA VAL A 35 -1.05 -6.13 -0.36
C VAL A 35 0.49 -6.07 -0.40
N PRO A 36 1.12 -6.55 -1.48
CA PRO A 36 2.56 -6.63 -1.54
C PRO A 36 3.22 -5.24 -1.58
N ASP A 37 4.49 -5.19 -1.21
CA ASP A 37 5.33 -3.98 -1.18
C ASP A 37 6.26 -3.91 -2.41
N ILE A 38 5.67 -3.97 -3.61
CA ILE A 38 6.35 -3.98 -4.92
C ILE A 38 7.06 -2.64 -5.20
N PHE A 39 6.39 -1.54 -4.86
CA PHE A 39 6.90 -0.18 -5.00
C PHE A 39 7.13 0.41 -3.60
N LYS A 40 8.40 0.51 -3.21
CA LYS A 40 8.80 0.93 -1.85
C LYS A 40 9.16 2.38 -1.75
N ILE A 41 8.78 3.02 -0.64
CA ILE A 41 9.27 4.33 -0.24
C ILE A 41 10.73 4.17 0.20
N VAL A 42 11.65 4.78 -0.55
CA VAL A 42 13.09 4.72 -0.25
C VAL A 42 13.64 6.04 0.27
N ASN A 43 12.94 7.14 0.04
CA ASN A 43 13.30 8.45 0.58
C ASN A 43 12.06 9.33 0.73
N ILE A 44 12.05 10.13 1.79
CA ILE A 44 11.15 11.27 1.96
C ILE A 44 12.01 12.48 2.27
N ASP A 45 11.78 13.58 1.54
CA ASP A 45 12.53 14.82 1.71
C ASP A 45 11.59 15.99 2.01
N HIS A 46 12.04 16.81 2.95
CA HIS A 46 11.37 17.97 3.52
C HIS A 46 12.19 19.25 3.51
N TYR A 47 13.37 19.18 2.89
CA TYR A 47 14.34 20.25 2.89
C TYR A 47 14.53 20.80 1.48
N ASP A 48 14.96 22.05 1.41
CA ASP A 48 15.41 22.66 0.17
C ASP A 48 16.76 22.09 -0.26
N LYS A 49 17.21 22.47 -1.46
CA LYS A 49 18.53 22.10 -2.00
C LYS A 49 19.73 22.51 -1.14
N ASN A 50 19.56 23.38 -0.16
CA ASN A 50 20.59 23.85 0.77
C ASN A 50 20.47 23.18 2.16
N GLY A 51 19.54 22.22 2.33
CA GLY A 51 19.28 21.55 3.60
C GLY A 51 18.45 22.38 4.59
N LYS A 52 17.82 23.48 4.16
CA LYS A 52 16.92 24.27 4.99
C LYS A 52 15.52 23.69 4.93
N MET A 53 14.88 23.53 6.08
CA MET A 53 13.48 23.12 6.17
C MET A 53 12.58 24.06 5.35
N ASP A 54 11.89 23.52 4.36
CA ASP A 54 10.95 24.25 3.50
C ASP A 54 9.58 23.55 3.38
N PHE A 55 9.40 22.44 4.09
CA PHE A 55 8.21 21.60 4.02
C PHE A 55 7.94 21.05 2.62
N ASN A 56 9.02 20.81 1.85
CA ASN A 56 8.93 19.97 0.67
C ASN A 56 8.22 18.66 1.03
N SER A 57 7.37 18.21 0.14
CA SER A 57 6.61 16.99 0.30
C SER A 57 7.03 16.06 -0.82
N TYR A 58 8.28 15.61 -0.77
CA TYR A 58 8.90 14.85 -1.85
C TYR A 58 9.08 13.39 -1.48
N VAL A 59 8.58 12.48 -2.30
CA VAL A 59 8.68 11.02 -2.08
C VAL A 59 9.43 10.37 -3.23
N THR A 60 10.42 9.55 -2.91
CA THR A 60 11.07 8.65 -3.87
C THR A 60 10.57 7.22 -3.67
N LEU A 61 10.08 6.63 -4.76
CA LEU A 61 9.64 5.24 -4.81
C LEU A 61 10.59 4.41 -5.67
N LYS A 62 10.78 3.14 -5.30
CA LYS A 62 11.57 2.18 -6.04
C LYS A 62 10.76 0.92 -6.35
N ASN A 63 10.81 0.47 -7.61
CA ASN A 63 10.29 -0.85 -7.95
C ASN A 63 11.27 -1.92 -7.46
N VAL A 64 10.96 -2.57 -6.35
CA VAL A 64 11.75 -3.68 -5.78
C VAL A 64 11.21 -5.05 -6.20
N GLY A 65 10.10 -5.08 -6.94
CA GLY A 65 9.56 -6.30 -7.50
C GLY A 65 10.31 -6.74 -8.76
N LYS A 66 10.09 -8.00 -9.14
CA LYS A 66 10.76 -8.65 -10.30
C LYS A 66 10.09 -8.38 -11.66
N ARG A 67 9.08 -7.51 -11.70
CA ARG A 67 8.24 -7.27 -12.89
C ARG A 67 8.30 -5.82 -13.29
N SER A 68 8.17 -5.58 -14.60
CA SER A 68 7.99 -4.23 -15.15
C SER A 68 6.52 -3.93 -15.42
N TYR A 69 6.12 -2.71 -15.12
CA TYR A 69 4.72 -2.27 -15.21
C TYR A 69 4.59 -1.11 -16.19
N LEU A 70 3.56 -1.12 -17.03
CA LEU A 70 3.27 0.02 -17.90
C LEU A 70 2.84 1.21 -17.05
N ASN A 71 3.66 2.26 -17.01
CA ASN A 71 3.47 3.37 -16.08
C ASN A 71 2.19 4.18 -16.36
N ARG A 72 1.67 4.13 -17.59
CA ARG A 72 0.36 4.72 -17.95
C ARG A 72 -0.84 4.08 -17.26
N TYR A 73 -0.69 2.84 -16.79
CA TYR A 73 -1.76 2.10 -16.10
C TYR A 73 -1.56 2.08 -14.59
N LEU A 74 -0.64 2.90 -14.07
CA LEU A 74 -0.40 3.01 -12.64
C LEU A 74 -0.91 4.36 -12.15
N SER A 75 -1.65 4.36 -11.04
CA SER A 75 -2.04 5.57 -10.32
C SER A 75 -1.61 5.47 -8.86
N VAL A 76 -1.54 6.62 -8.18
CA VAL A 76 -1.10 6.69 -6.78
C VAL A 76 -2.15 7.36 -5.92
N LYS A 77 -2.39 6.78 -4.74
CA LYS A 77 -3.08 7.43 -3.63
C LYS A 77 -2.11 7.61 -2.46
N LEU A 78 -2.15 8.81 -1.90
CA LEU A 78 -1.41 9.18 -0.70
C LEU A 78 -2.35 9.14 0.50
N PHE A 79 -1.86 8.60 1.61
CA PHE A 79 -2.48 8.72 2.92
C PHE A 79 -1.47 9.33 3.89
N VAL A 80 -1.93 10.30 4.69
CA VAL A 80 -1.15 10.98 5.72
C VAL A 80 -1.82 10.68 7.05
N ASN A 81 -1.08 10.08 7.98
CA ASN A 81 -1.59 9.62 9.28
C ASN A 81 -2.86 8.74 9.15
N GLY A 82 -2.89 7.89 8.12
CA GLY A 82 -4.01 6.99 7.81
C GLY A 82 -5.20 7.66 7.08
N VAL A 83 -5.21 8.97 6.93
CA VAL A 83 -6.26 9.73 6.23
C VAL A 83 -5.90 9.88 4.75
N PRO A 84 -6.80 9.57 3.79
CA PRO A 84 -6.55 9.84 2.38
C PRO A 84 -6.29 11.33 2.13
N SER A 85 -5.22 11.63 1.40
CA SER A 85 -4.95 12.99 0.91
C SER A 85 -5.85 13.32 -0.28
N ASN A 86 -6.10 14.61 -0.50
CA ASN A 86 -6.77 15.11 -1.71
C ASN A 86 -5.86 15.07 -2.95
N ALA A 87 -4.58 14.73 -2.79
CA ALA A 87 -3.65 14.59 -3.91
C ALA A 87 -4.11 13.48 -4.87
N LYS A 88 -4.19 13.81 -6.15
CA LYS A 88 -4.65 12.92 -7.21
C LYS A 88 -3.55 12.78 -8.25
N LEU A 89 -3.00 11.57 -8.37
CA LEU A 89 -2.02 11.20 -9.39
C LEU A 89 -2.58 10.06 -10.26
N PRO A 90 -3.28 10.39 -11.36
CA PRO A 90 -4.05 9.42 -12.15
C PRO A 90 -3.19 8.52 -13.05
N THR A 91 -1.93 8.89 -13.28
CA THR A 91 -0.99 8.16 -14.12
C THR A 91 0.43 8.40 -13.64
N LEU A 92 1.32 7.40 -13.78
CA LEU A 92 2.76 7.53 -13.54
C LEU A 92 3.57 7.73 -14.83
N ASN A 93 2.93 7.81 -16.00
CA ASN A 93 3.61 8.18 -17.23
C ASN A 93 3.81 9.70 -17.30
N GLY A 94 5.04 10.17 -17.52
CA GLY A 94 5.36 11.60 -17.54
C GLY A 94 4.65 12.41 -18.62
N GLU A 95 4.49 11.86 -19.83
CA GLU A 95 3.77 12.52 -20.94
C GLU A 95 2.27 12.62 -20.64
N ALA A 96 1.69 11.54 -20.13
CA ALA A 96 0.27 11.52 -19.75
C ALA A 96 -0.02 12.40 -18.52
N PHE A 97 0.92 12.48 -17.57
CA PHE A 97 0.80 13.30 -16.37
C PHE A 97 0.58 14.78 -16.71
N CYS A 98 1.38 15.35 -17.62
CA CYS A 98 1.28 16.74 -18.05
C CYS A 98 -0.10 17.12 -18.63
N ASN A 99 -0.83 16.14 -19.16
CA ASN A 99 -2.15 16.33 -19.77
C ASN A 99 -3.30 15.79 -18.90
N SER A 100 -2.99 15.36 -17.67
CA SER A 100 -3.97 14.73 -16.78
C SER A 100 -4.59 15.74 -15.81
N ASP A 101 -5.79 15.42 -15.33
CA ASP A 101 -6.45 16.12 -14.22
C ASP A 101 -5.85 15.68 -12.87
N HIS A 102 -4.57 16.00 -12.68
CA HIS A 102 -3.86 15.79 -11.42
C HIS A 102 -4.07 16.98 -10.48
N THR A 103 -3.99 16.75 -9.17
CA THR A 103 -4.18 17.80 -8.16
C THR A 103 -3.26 17.52 -6.97
N GLY A 104 -2.70 18.57 -6.36
CA GLY A 104 -1.81 18.42 -5.20
C GLY A 104 -0.42 17.85 -5.53
N ILE A 105 -0.07 17.72 -6.81
CA ILE A 105 1.22 17.25 -7.31
C ILE A 105 1.86 18.37 -8.11
N LYS A 106 3.09 18.74 -7.79
CA LYS A 106 3.90 19.71 -8.55
C LYS A 106 4.56 19.05 -9.74
N ASN A 107 5.17 17.88 -9.52
CA ASN A 107 5.97 17.20 -10.53
C ASN A 107 6.10 15.70 -10.26
N ILE A 108 6.42 14.93 -11.30
CA ILE A 108 6.89 13.54 -11.19
C ILE A 108 8.14 13.37 -12.05
N GLY A 109 9.00 12.42 -11.67
CA GLY A 109 10.20 12.17 -12.47
C GLY A 109 10.92 10.88 -12.10
N GLY A 110 12.16 10.76 -12.59
CA GLY A 110 12.96 9.53 -12.49
C GLY A 110 12.84 8.66 -13.74
N LEU A 111 13.33 7.42 -13.65
CA LEU A 111 13.31 6.48 -14.78
C LEU A 111 11.94 5.80 -14.91
N GLY A 112 11.25 5.57 -13.80
CA GLY A 112 9.96 4.88 -13.78
C GLY A 112 8.84 5.59 -14.55
N VAL A 113 8.95 6.90 -14.75
CA VAL A 113 7.92 7.70 -15.44
C VAL A 113 8.14 7.81 -16.96
N ARG A 114 9.29 7.36 -17.48
CA ARG A 114 9.71 7.62 -18.85
C ARG A 114 8.95 6.79 -19.89
N GLY A 115 9.07 7.23 -21.13
CA GLY A 115 8.58 6.54 -22.32
C GLY A 115 7.33 7.18 -22.91
N ASN A 116 7.17 7.04 -24.22
CA ASN A 116 6.01 7.56 -24.95
C ASN A 116 4.76 6.77 -24.57
N VAL A 117 3.66 7.46 -24.23
CA VAL A 117 2.44 6.84 -23.68
C VAL A 117 1.93 5.65 -24.51
N ASN A 118 2.10 5.67 -25.84
CA ASN A 118 1.57 4.65 -26.75
C ASN A 118 2.50 3.45 -26.99
N TYR A 119 3.70 3.44 -26.42
CA TYR A 119 4.68 2.38 -26.68
C TYR A 119 4.76 1.38 -25.53
N ALA A 120 5.09 0.12 -25.87
CA ALA A 120 5.25 -0.96 -24.91
C ALA A 120 6.47 -0.80 -23.99
N THR A 121 7.40 0.09 -24.35
CA THR A 121 8.64 0.40 -23.63
C THR A 121 8.45 1.36 -22.45
N SER A 122 7.28 1.99 -22.35
CA SER A 122 6.93 2.95 -21.29
C SER A 122 6.57 2.25 -19.99
N ARG A 123 7.61 1.66 -19.39
CA ARG A 123 7.50 0.80 -18.22
C ARG A 123 8.39 1.31 -17.10
N TRP A 124 7.91 1.10 -15.89
CA TRP A 124 8.72 1.16 -14.69
C TRP A 124 9.37 -0.20 -14.45
N TYR A 125 10.67 -0.31 -14.71
CA TYR A 125 11.42 -1.56 -14.59
C TYR A 125 11.88 -1.81 -13.16
N GLU A 126 12.24 -3.06 -12.88
CA GLU A 126 12.87 -3.48 -11.61
C GLU A 126 14.10 -2.62 -11.31
N GLY A 127 14.27 -2.25 -10.04
CA GLY A 127 15.38 -1.47 -9.53
C GLY A 127 15.34 0.02 -9.88
N GLN A 128 14.46 0.45 -10.78
CA GLN A 128 14.33 1.85 -11.13
C GLN A 128 13.56 2.64 -10.09
N GLU A 129 13.92 3.91 -9.98
CA GLU A 129 13.28 4.86 -9.09
C GLU A 129 12.40 5.83 -9.88
N LEU A 130 11.37 6.30 -9.21
CA LEU A 130 10.62 7.49 -9.58
C LEU A 130 10.43 8.37 -8.36
N PHE A 131 10.16 9.64 -8.60
CA PHE A 131 9.82 10.57 -7.55
C PHE A 131 8.50 11.25 -7.82
N ILE A 132 7.84 11.65 -6.74
CA ILE A 132 6.61 12.42 -6.73
C ILE A 132 6.86 13.62 -5.82
N ASP A 133 6.75 14.80 -6.41
CA ASP A 133 6.83 16.09 -5.73
C ASP A 133 5.41 16.58 -5.49
N PHE A 134 4.93 16.48 -4.25
CA PHE A 134 3.62 16.98 -3.84
C PHE A 134 3.69 18.49 -3.55
N ASN A 135 2.55 19.15 -3.43
CA ASN A 135 2.52 20.54 -2.96
C ASN A 135 3.16 20.66 -1.57
N ASP A 136 3.85 21.77 -1.28
CA ASP A 136 4.52 21.94 0.02
C ASP A 136 3.52 21.91 1.17
N GLY A 137 3.94 21.31 2.28
CA GLY A 137 3.08 21.10 3.45
C GLY A 137 1.97 20.07 3.25
N THR A 138 1.99 19.27 2.16
CA THR A 138 1.07 18.12 2.03
C THR A 138 1.30 17.13 3.17
N PHE A 139 2.55 16.96 3.59
CA PHE A 139 2.91 16.20 4.78
C PHE A 139 4.20 16.74 5.42
N HIS A 140 4.42 16.39 6.70
CA HIS A 140 5.45 16.93 7.58
C HIS A 140 6.38 15.82 8.11
N PRO A 141 7.56 16.15 8.65
CA PRO A 141 8.57 15.16 9.07
C PRO A 141 8.11 14.07 10.05
N ASP A 142 7.10 14.34 10.89
CA ASP A 142 6.59 13.39 11.88
C ASP A 142 5.35 12.61 11.39
N ASP A 143 4.89 12.90 10.17
CA ASP A 143 3.72 12.24 9.60
C ASP A 143 4.04 10.80 9.17
N THR A 144 3.09 9.91 9.38
CA THR A 144 3.12 8.58 8.76
C THR A 144 2.52 8.67 7.36
N ILE A 145 3.31 8.29 6.37
CA ILE A 145 2.96 8.32 4.95
C ILE A 145 2.72 6.92 4.45
N ARG A 146 1.55 6.69 3.86
CA ARG A 146 1.27 5.47 3.11
C ARG A 146 1.00 5.79 1.67
N ILE A 147 1.72 5.10 0.78
CA ILE A 147 1.52 5.17 -0.67
C ILE A 147 0.85 3.87 -1.09
N GLU A 148 -0.21 4.01 -1.86
CA GLU A 148 -0.86 2.89 -2.54
C GLU A 148 -0.78 3.10 -4.05
N VAL A 149 -0.27 2.11 -4.76
CA VAL A 149 -0.21 2.10 -6.22
C VAL A 149 -1.29 1.20 -6.76
N TYR A 150 -2.12 1.72 -7.65
CA TYR A 150 -3.25 1.01 -8.24
C TYR A 150 -3.02 0.74 -9.73
N ASP A 151 -3.48 -0.42 -10.18
CA ASP A 151 -3.70 -0.69 -11.60
C ASP A 151 -5.00 -0.01 -12.05
N THR A 152 -4.89 0.98 -12.94
CA THR A 152 -6.06 1.72 -13.42
C THR A 152 -6.96 0.91 -14.36
N SER A 153 -6.45 -0.19 -14.93
CA SER A 153 -7.24 -1.05 -15.81
C SER A 153 -8.19 -1.97 -15.03
N THR A 154 -7.81 -2.36 -13.82
CA THR A 154 -8.60 -3.26 -12.96
C THR A 154 -9.18 -2.56 -11.73
N GLY A 155 -8.67 -1.38 -11.37
CA GLY A 155 -9.03 -0.65 -10.15
C GLY A 155 -8.45 -1.28 -8.88
N GLN A 156 -7.62 -2.32 -8.99
CA GLN A 156 -7.06 -3.05 -7.86
C GLN A 156 -5.77 -2.40 -7.35
N ILE A 157 -5.55 -2.50 -6.04
CA ILE A 157 -4.27 -2.13 -5.44
C ILE A 157 -3.20 -3.13 -5.85
N LEU A 158 -2.13 -2.65 -6.47
CA LEU A 158 -0.97 -3.45 -6.86
C LEU A 158 0.10 -3.47 -5.78
N SER A 159 0.26 -2.36 -5.06
CA SER A 159 1.30 -2.22 -4.05
C SER A 159 0.88 -1.28 -2.94
N ARG A 160 1.35 -1.55 -1.73
CA ARG A 160 1.21 -0.68 -0.57
C ARG A 160 2.52 -0.62 0.18
N ASP A 161 2.96 0.58 0.54
CA ASP A 161 4.08 0.77 1.44
C ASP A 161 3.82 1.95 2.38
N THR A 162 4.38 1.87 3.59
CA THR A 162 4.20 2.86 4.66
C THR A 162 5.55 3.27 5.23
N TYR A 163 5.75 4.58 5.43
CA TYR A 163 6.91 5.17 6.06
C TYR A 163 6.51 6.11 7.21
N PRO A 164 7.18 6.09 8.38
CA PRO A 164 8.14 5.06 8.76
C PRO A 164 7.45 3.69 8.79
N PRO A 165 8.18 2.59 8.54
CA PRO A 165 7.58 1.26 8.51
C PRO A 165 6.90 0.97 9.84
N GLU A 166 5.65 0.51 9.79
CA GLU A 166 4.95 0.07 11.00
C GLU A 166 5.82 -0.97 11.71
N LYS A 167 5.99 -0.80 13.04
CA LYS A 167 6.66 -1.81 13.85
C LYS A 167 5.83 -3.10 13.78
N LYS A 168 6.22 -4.02 12.90
CA LYS A 168 5.68 -5.38 12.89
C LYS A 168 6.13 -6.04 14.19
N TYR A 169 5.32 -5.97 15.23
CA TYR A 169 5.50 -6.79 16.42
C TYR A 169 5.28 -8.24 16.01
N THR A 170 6.35 -8.92 15.61
CA THR A 170 6.28 -10.37 15.44
C THR A 170 5.91 -10.96 16.80
N VAL A 171 4.75 -11.61 16.87
CA VAL A 171 4.29 -12.46 18.00
C VAL A 171 5.21 -13.67 18.25
N LYS A 172 6.44 -13.65 17.72
CA LYS A 172 7.47 -14.66 17.94
C LYS A 172 7.76 -14.84 19.44
N TRP A 173 7.70 -13.77 20.22
CA TRP A 173 7.76 -13.85 21.68
C TRP A 173 6.55 -14.59 22.26
N PHE A 174 5.32 -14.31 21.79
CA PHE A 174 4.10 -14.98 22.26
C PHE A 174 4.11 -16.48 21.93
N TYR A 175 4.51 -16.84 20.71
CA TYR A 175 4.67 -18.25 20.31
C TYR A 175 5.70 -18.98 21.17
N ASN A 176 6.87 -18.38 21.39
CA ASN A 176 7.94 -19.03 22.16
C ASN A 176 7.58 -19.19 23.65
N TYR A 177 6.89 -18.22 24.26
CA TYR A 177 6.60 -18.26 25.68
C TYR A 177 5.31 -19.00 26.04
N PHE A 178 4.29 -19.00 25.17
CA PHE A 178 2.98 -19.57 25.51
C PHE A 178 2.65 -20.86 24.76
N LEU A 179 3.19 -21.07 23.55
CA LEU A 179 2.82 -22.20 22.69
C LEU A 179 3.95 -23.23 22.52
N ASN A 180 5.18 -22.92 22.95
CA ASN A 180 6.29 -23.88 22.96
C ASN A 180 7.19 -23.73 24.21
N PRO A 181 6.70 -24.07 25.41
CA PRO A 181 7.44 -23.89 26.67
C PRO A 181 8.70 -24.77 26.83
N GLN A 182 9.07 -25.56 25.82
CA GLN A 182 10.20 -26.50 25.88
C GLN A 182 11.57 -25.83 25.57
N VAL A 183 11.63 -24.50 25.44
CA VAL A 183 12.87 -23.77 25.11
C VAL A 183 13.14 -22.60 26.08
N ALA A 184 12.56 -22.63 27.29
CA ALA A 184 12.84 -21.68 28.36
C ALA A 184 13.59 -22.37 29.51
#